data_AF-T1JAV2-F1
#
_entry.id   AF-T1JAV2-F1
#
_cell.length_a   1.000
_cell.length_b   1.000
_cell.length_c   1.000
_cell.angle_alpha   90.00
_cell.angle_beta   90.00
_cell.angle_gamma   90.00
#
_symmetry.space_group_name_H-M   'P 1'
#
loop_
_entity.id
_entity.type
_entity.pdbx_description
1 polymer ?
#
loop_
_entity_poly.entity_id
_entity_poly.type
_entity_poly.pdbx_seq_one_letter_code
_entity_poly.pdbx_strand_id
1 'polypeptide(L)'
;MACTSNNLVCFLALYAVISSVSTDPNRLPSHNNAWPIVVNTWAFKEAAEKAWSILKQNGSALDAVEKGCATCEQLQCDGTVGYGGSPDENGETTLDAMIMDGVTHKAGAVGALRRIKNAISVARHVMEYTDHTMLVGDQ
;
A
#
# COMPACT_ATOMS: atom_id res chain seq x y z
N MET A 1 -6.85 17.84 9.66
CA MET A 1 -7.84 18.90 9.36
C MET A 1 -7.50 19.49 7.99
N ALA A 2 -8.22 19.08 6.95
CA ALA A 2 -8.41 19.80 5.69
C ALA A 2 -9.57 19.09 4.98
N CYS A 3 -10.77 19.60 5.22
CA CYS A 3 -12.02 19.16 4.64
C CYS A 3 -12.46 20.28 3.70
N THR A 4 -12.37 20.06 2.40
CA THR A 4 -13.03 20.90 1.39
C THR A 4 -13.70 19.93 0.42
N SER A 5 -15.00 19.69 0.62
CA SER A 5 -16.07 20.37 -0.14
C SER A 5 -16.08 19.96 -1.62
N ASN A 6 -16.69 18.83 -1.94
CA ASN A 6 -17.95 18.79 -2.70
C ASN A 6 -18.27 17.39 -3.23
N ASN A 7 -19.55 17.03 -3.07
CA ASN A 7 -20.19 15.83 -3.59
C ASN A 7 -19.88 15.56 -5.07
N LEU A 8 -19.41 14.36 -5.40
CA LEU A 8 -20.06 13.52 -6.42
C LEU A 8 -19.59 12.07 -6.33
N VAL A 9 -20.53 11.20 -5.96
CA VAL A 9 -20.44 9.76 -6.19
C VAL A 9 -20.35 9.52 -7.69
N CYS A 10 -19.31 8.84 -8.16
CA CYS A 10 -19.30 8.31 -9.52
C CYS A 10 -18.71 6.89 -9.51
N PHE A 11 -19.60 5.94 -9.24
CA PHE A 11 -19.50 4.57 -9.72
C PHE A 11 -19.34 4.61 -11.24
N LEU A 12 -18.21 4.14 -11.78
CA LEU A 12 -18.17 3.63 -13.14
C LEU A 12 -17.23 2.42 -13.18
N ALA A 13 -17.85 1.26 -13.19
CA ALA A 13 -17.26 0.02 -13.66
C ALA A 13 -16.82 0.22 -15.11
N LEU A 14 -15.55 -0.04 -15.40
CA LEU A 14 -15.11 -0.34 -16.75
C LEU A 14 -14.46 -1.72 -16.74
N TYR A 15 -15.25 -2.72 -17.11
CA TYR A 15 -14.78 -4.03 -17.53
C TYR A 15 -13.96 -3.87 -18.81
N ALA A 16 -12.68 -4.22 -18.78
CA ALA A 16 -11.88 -4.43 -19.98
C ALA A 16 -11.59 -5.93 -20.11
N VAL A 17 -12.33 -6.56 -21.01
CA VAL A 17 -12.19 -7.96 -21.43
C VAL A 17 -10.91 -8.10 -22.25
N ILE A 18 -9.95 -8.93 -21.81
CA ILE A 18 -8.91 -9.51 -22.68
C ILE A 18 -8.66 -10.99 -22.29
N SER A 19 -9.25 -11.88 -23.08
CA SER A 19 -8.71 -13.14 -23.65
C SER A 19 -7.85 -14.10 -22.80
N SER A 20 -8.46 -15.18 -22.31
CA SER A 20 -8.03 -16.56 -22.63
C SER A 20 -9.11 -17.57 -22.19
N VAL A 21 -9.86 -18.08 -23.16
CA VAL A 21 -10.80 -19.20 -22.97
C VAL A 21 -9.98 -20.48 -22.75
N SER A 22 -10.14 -21.10 -21.57
CA SER A 22 -9.74 -22.48 -21.32
C SER A 22 -10.92 -23.39 -21.69
N THR A 23 -10.76 -24.21 -22.73
CA THR A 23 -11.75 -25.16 -23.26
C THR A 23 -11.72 -26.48 -22.51
N ASP A 24 -12.15 -26.51 -21.24
CA ASP A 24 -12.30 -27.78 -20.52
C ASP A 24 -13.67 -27.84 -19.80
N PRO A 25 -14.63 -28.65 -20.30
CA PRO A 25 -16.01 -28.68 -19.80
C PRO A 25 -16.18 -29.35 -18.42
N ASN A 26 -15.13 -29.98 -17.86
CA ASN A 26 -15.18 -30.65 -16.55
C ASN A 26 -14.46 -29.92 -15.42
N ARG A 27 -13.96 -28.70 -15.66
CA ARG A 27 -13.38 -27.87 -14.60
C ARG A 27 -14.48 -27.07 -13.92
N LEU A 28 -14.91 -27.52 -12.74
CA LEU A 28 -15.69 -26.67 -11.82
C LEU A 28 -14.92 -25.34 -11.64
N PRO A 29 -15.56 -24.16 -11.72
CA PRO A 29 -14.88 -22.90 -11.52
C PRO A 29 -14.34 -22.88 -10.09
N SER A 30 -13.03 -23.12 -9.94
CA SER A 30 -12.35 -22.81 -8.70
C SER A 30 -12.57 -21.33 -8.44
N HIS A 31 -13.05 -20.95 -7.27
CA HIS A 31 -13.23 -19.56 -6.80
C HIS A 31 -11.93 -18.71 -6.79
N ASN A 32 -10.85 -19.18 -7.43
CA ASN A 32 -9.50 -18.64 -7.39
C ASN A 32 -9.01 -18.21 -8.78
N ASN A 33 -9.81 -17.41 -9.49
CA ASN A 33 -9.35 -16.63 -10.64
C ASN A 33 -9.57 -15.15 -10.36
N ALA A 34 -9.17 -14.70 -9.16
CA ALA A 34 -9.15 -13.28 -8.83
C ALA A 34 -7.99 -12.64 -9.59
N TRP A 35 -8.32 -11.74 -10.51
CA TRP A 35 -7.32 -10.98 -11.24
C TRP A 35 -6.60 -10.09 -10.22
N PRO A 36 -5.28 -9.86 -10.38
CA PRO A 36 -4.60 -8.90 -9.53
C PRO A 36 -5.32 -7.56 -9.63
N ILE A 37 -5.62 -6.97 -8.47
CA ILE A 37 -6.24 -5.64 -8.37
C ILE A 37 -5.43 -4.83 -7.36
N VAL A 38 -5.16 -3.58 -7.71
CA VAL A 38 -4.51 -2.61 -6.83
C VAL A 38 -5.48 -1.45 -6.64
N VAL A 39 -5.74 -1.11 -5.39
CA VAL A 39 -6.52 0.06 -5.01
C VAL A 39 -5.70 0.84 -4.00
N ASN A 40 -5.51 2.13 -4.24
CA ASN A 40 -4.86 3.05 -3.32
C ASN A 40 -5.75 4.26 -3.07
N THR A 41 -5.47 4.98 -1.98
CA THR A 41 -6.16 6.22 -1.64
C THR A 41 -5.60 7.40 -2.41
N TRP A 42 -6.48 8.35 -2.74
CA TRP A 42 -6.22 9.57 -3.53
C TRP A 42 -5.75 9.32 -4.97
N ALA A 43 -5.45 10.40 -5.70
CA ALA A 43 -5.09 10.36 -7.12
C ALA A 43 -3.60 10.07 -7.36
N PHE A 44 -2.97 9.22 -6.53
CA PHE A 44 -1.56 8.88 -6.63
C PHE A 44 -1.31 7.79 -7.67
N LYS A 45 -1.32 8.18 -8.94
CA LYS A 45 -1.16 7.26 -10.08
C LYS A 45 0.17 6.52 -10.06
N GLU A 46 1.25 7.23 -9.73
CA GLU A 46 2.60 6.65 -9.73
C GLU A 46 2.75 5.50 -8.72
N ALA A 47 2.14 5.63 -7.54
CA ALA A 47 2.12 4.56 -6.54
C ALA A 47 1.36 3.33 -7.04
N ALA A 48 0.20 3.52 -7.67
CA ALA A 48 -0.60 2.44 -8.25
C ALA A 48 0.12 1.76 -9.41
N GLU A 49 0.76 2.53 -10.29
CA GLU A 49 1.54 2.01 -11.42
C GLU A 49 2.74 1.18 -10.96
N LYS A 50 3.45 1.63 -9.92
CA LYS A 50 4.56 0.87 -9.33
C LYS A 50 4.08 -0.44 -8.70
N ALA A 51 3.02 -0.42 -7.92
CA ALA A 51 2.42 -1.63 -7.36
C ALA A 51 1.95 -2.59 -8.48
N TRP A 52 1.30 -2.06 -9.53
CA TRP A 52 0.86 -2.84 -10.68
C TRP A 52 2.02 -3.50 -11.43
N SER A 53 3.15 -2.80 -11.58
CA SER A 53 4.34 -3.33 -12.25
C SER A 53 4.90 -4.59 -11.58
N ILE A 54 4.74 -4.71 -10.26
CA ILE A 54 5.15 -5.89 -9.48
C ILE A 54 4.16 -7.04 -9.71
N LEU A 55 2.85 -6.78 -9.61
CA LEU A 55 1.83 -7.80 -9.83
C LEU A 55 1.83 -8.33 -11.26
N LYS A 56 2.10 -7.48 -12.25
CA LYS A 56 2.23 -7.87 -13.67
C LYS A 56 3.36 -8.88 -13.89
N GLN A 57 4.39 -8.85 -13.05
CA GLN A 57 5.53 -9.77 -13.09
C GLN A 57 5.32 -11.01 -12.23
N ASN A 58 4.08 -11.30 -11.81
CA ASN A 58 3.74 -12.35 -10.83
C ASN A 58 4.48 -12.18 -9.48
N GLY A 59 4.80 -10.94 -9.10
CA GLY A 59 5.35 -10.63 -7.78
C GLY A 59 4.31 -10.80 -6.67
N SER A 60 4.78 -10.82 -5.41
CA SER A 60 3.86 -10.97 -4.28
C SER A 60 3.02 -9.71 -4.05
N ALA A 61 1.81 -9.88 -3.50
CA ALA A 61 0.96 -8.76 -3.12
C ALA A 61 1.63 -7.86 -2.06
N LEU A 62 2.41 -8.47 -1.16
CA LEU A 62 3.14 -7.74 -0.12
C LEU A 62 4.22 -6.83 -0.72
N ASP A 63 4.98 -7.33 -1.71
CA ASP A 63 5.98 -6.55 -2.44
C ASP A 63 5.33 -5.41 -3.23
N ALA A 64 4.17 -5.67 -3.85
CA ALA A 64 3.44 -4.66 -4.61
C ALA A 64 2.99 -3.49 -3.71
N VAL A 65 2.43 -3.79 -2.53
CA VAL A 65 2.02 -2.77 -1.55
C VAL A 65 3.23 -2.00 -1.01
N GLU A 66 4.30 -2.69 -0.62
CA GLU A 66 5.51 -2.03 -0.12
C GLU A 66 6.08 -1.05 -1.16
N LYS A 67 6.23 -1.49 -2.42
CA LYS A 67 6.76 -0.64 -3.49
C LYS A 67 5.82 0.51 -3.85
N GLY A 68 4.51 0.29 -3.83
CA GLY A 68 3.52 1.35 -4.05
C GLY A 68 3.61 2.44 -2.98
N CYS A 69 3.57 2.06 -1.70
CA CYS A 69 3.68 2.99 -0.57
C CYS A 69 5.04 3.69 -0.52
N ALA A 70 6.14 2.97 -0.69
CA ALA A 70 7.50 3.54 -0.71
C ALA A 70 7.69 4.56 -1.83
N THR A 71 6.99 4.38 -2.97
CA THR A 71 7.00 5.38 -4.05
C THR A 71 6.38 6.70 -3.58
N CYS A 72 5.25 6.64 -2.85
CA CYS A 72 4.65 7.87 -2.31
C CYS A 72 5.47 8.51 -1.19
N GLU A 73 6.18 7.73 -0.38
CA GLU A 73 7.13 8.25 0.62
C GLU A 73 8.31 9.00 -0.02
N GLN A 74 8.74 8.57 -1.21
CA GLN A 74 9.83 9.21 -1.97
C GLN A 74 9.37 10.45 -2.73
N LEU A 75 8.19 10.37 -3.36
CA LEU A 75 7.62 11.48 -4.14
C LEU A 75 6.95 12.54 -3.27
N GLN A 76 6.82 12.28 -1.96
CA GLN A 76 6.17 13.18 -1.02
C GLN A 76 4.73 13.50 -1.45
N CYS A 77 3.93 12.45 -1.69
CA CYS A 77 2.57 12.56 -2.21
C CYS A 77 1.73 13.58 -1.41
N ASP A 78 1.30 14.67 -2.07
CA ASP A 78 0.60 15.84 -1.52
C ASP A 78 1.29 16.53 -0.31
N GLY A 79 2.58 16.26 -0.07
CA GLY A 79 3.29 16.69 1.14
C GLY A 79 2.76 16.04 2.43
N THR A 80 1.94 14.99 2.30
CA THR A 80 1.31 14.29 3.43
C THR A 80 1.95 12.95 3.76
N VAL A 81 2.75 12.40 2.85
CA VAL A 81 3.36 11.07 2.98
C VAL A 81 4.89 11.19 2.91
N GLY A 82 5.60 10.52 3.80
CA GLY A 82 7.06 10.48 3.82
C GLY A 82 7.71 11.72 4.43
N TYR A 83 9.02 11.84 4.24
CA TYR A 83 9.82 12.91 4.84
C TYR A 83 9.45 14.29 4.29
N GLY A 84 9.73 15.35 5.06
CA GLY A 84 9.47 16.73 4.65
C GLY A 84 7.99 17.10 4.56
N GLY A 85 7.10 16.23 5.04
CA GLY A 85 5.68 16.51 5.25
C GLY A 85 5.34 16.90 6.69
N SER A 86 4.09 17.31 6.89
CA SER A 86 3.39 17.59 8.16
C SER A 86 4.21 17.43 9.45
N PRO A 87 4.97 18.46 9.87
CA PRO A 87 5.69 18.42 11.15
C PRO A 87 4.71 18.54 12.33
N ASP A 88 5.13 18.01 13.48
CA ASP A 88 4.44 18.16 14.75
C ASP A 88 4.58 19.59 15.33
N GLU A 89 4.02 19.82 16.51
CA GLU A 89 4.11 21.11 17.22
C GLU A 89 5.55 21.52 17.58
N ASN A 90 6.47 20.56 17.65
CA ASN A 90 7.88 20.78 17.91
C ASN A 90 8.68 21.00 16.62
N GLY A 91 8.02 20.95 15.45
CA GLY A 91 8.64 21.11 14.14
C GLY A 91 9.33 19.85 13.63
N GLU A 92 9.12 18.69 14.23
CA GLU A 92 9.69 17.41 13.81
C GLU A 92 8.70 16.61 12.95
N THR A 93 9.16 16.11 11.80
CA THR A 93 8.36 15.19 10.97
C THR A 93 8.52 13.77 11.51
N THR A 94 7.43 13.21 12.01
CA THR A 94 7.32 11.81 12.43
C THR A 94 6.46 11.02 11.47
N LEU A 95 6.85 9.78 11.15
CA LEU A 95 6.13 8.94 10.19
C LEU A 95 5.48 7.74 10.86
N ASP A 96 4.28 7.41 10.38
CA ASP A 96 3.52 6.23 10.78
C ASP A 96 3.28 5.36 9.55
N ALA A 97 3.48 4.06 9.67
CA ALA A 97 3.21 3.11 8.59
C ALA A 97 2.84 1.73 9.13
N MET A 98 2.03 0.99 8.38
CA MET A 98 1.69 -0.39 8.70
C MET A 98 1.56 -1.24 7.43
N ILE A 99 1.89 -2.52 7.55
CA ILE A 99 1.74 -3.52 6.50
C ILE A 99 1.19 -4.82 7.10
N MET A 100 0.34 -5.50 6.34
CA MET A 100 -0.28 -6.76 6.76
C MET A 100 -0.25 -7.76 5.62
N ASP A 101 0.10 -9.00 5.93
CA ASP A 101 -0.05 -10.14 5.04
C ASP A 101 -1.42 -10.80 5.29
N GLY A 102 -2.26 -10.83 4.26
CA GLY A 102 -3.58 -11.46 4.32
C GLY A 102 -3.54 -12.99 4.36
N VAL A 103 -2.42 -13.64 4.00
CA VAL A 103 -2.31 -15.11 4.01
C VAL A 103 -1.91 -15.61 5.38
N THR A 104 -0.85 -15.03 5.97
CA THR A 104 -0.33 -15.45 7.28
C THR A 104 -0.97 -14.71 8.45
N HIS A 105 -1.76 -13.67 8.18
CA HIS A 105 -2.31 -12.73 9.17
C HIS A 105 -1.24 -12.02 10.02
N LYS A 106 0.01 -12.01 9.57
CA LYS A 106 1.07 -11.23 10.20
C LYS A 106 0.91 -9.76 9.84
N ALA A 107 1.21 -8.90 10.79
CA ALA A 107 1.22 -7.46 10.59
C ALA A 107 2.43 -6.85 11.28
N GLY A 108 2.94 -5.78 10.69
CA GLY A 108 3.99 -4.94 11.27
C GLY A 108 3.61 -3.49 11.12
N ALA A 109 3.88 -2.71 12.16
CA ALA A 109 3.57 -1.31 12.22
C ALA A 109 4.69 -0.53 12.92
N VAL A 110 4.85 0.71 12.50
CA VAL A 110 5.70 1.71 13.13
C VAL A 110 4.89 2.97 13.40
N GLY A 111 5.14 3.59 14.55
CA GLY A 111 4.54 4.86 14.94
C GLY A 111 5.57 5.85 15.47
N ALA A 112 5.32 7.13 15.25
CA ALA A 112 6.21 8.23 15.64
C ALA A 112 7.66 8.01 15.17
N LEU A 113 7.86 7.41 14.00
CA LEU A 113 9.19 7.07 13.50
C LEU A 113 9.93 8.35 13.08
N ARG A 114 11.09 8.57 13.68
CA ARG A 114 11.94 9.75 13.44
C ARG A 114 13.12 9.37 12.56
N ARG A 115 13.58 10.33 11.75
CA ARG A 115 14.86 10.27 10.99
C ARG A 115 15.00 9.10 10.00
N ILE A 116 13.92 8.41 9.65
CA ILE A 116 13.89 7.37 8.63
C ILE A 116 12.95 7.80 7.50
N LYS A 117 13.38 7.62 6.25
CA LYS A 117 12.61 8.06 5.07
C LYS A 117 11.53 7.07 4.64
N ASN A 118 11.84 5.77 4.66
CA ASN A 118 10.96 4.71 4.18
C ASN A 118 10.28 4.02 5.38
N ALA A 119 9.14 4.50 5.83
CA ALA A 119 8.47 3.97 7.02
C ALA A 119 7.83 2.61 6.74
N ILE A 120 7.25 2.40 5.55
CA ILE A 120 6.60 1.13 5.18
C ILE A 120 7.58 -0.05 5.18
N SER A 121 8.83 0.17 4.72
CA SER A 121 9.84 -0.88 4.75
C SER A 121 10.23 -1.25 6.17
N VAL A 122 10.32 -0.28 7.09
CA VAL A 122 10.58 -0.58 8.51
C VAL A 122 9.40 -1.38 9.10
N ALA A 123 8.16 -1.01 8.80
CA ALA A 123 6.99 -1.79 9.22
C ALA A 123 7.04 -3.24 8.72
N ARG A 124 7.50 -3.46 7.48
CA ARG A 124 7.75 -4.81 6.95
C ARG A 124 8.83 -5.54 7.73
N HIS A 125 9.92 -4.87 8.10
CA HIS A 125 10.99 -5.48 8.88
C HIS A 125 10.54 -5.83 10.31
N VAL A 126 9.66 -5.04 10.93
CA VAL A 126 9.04 -5.40 12.21
C VAL A 126 8.27 -6.72 12.09
N MET A 127 7.49 -6.88 11.02
CA MET A 127 6.73 -8.11 10.75
C MET A 127 7.62 -9.34 10.47
N GLU A 128 8.74 -9.16 9.77
CA GLU A 128 9.61 -10.26 9.31
C GLU A 128 10.65 -10.69 10.34
N TYR A 129 11.22 -9.74 11.10
CA TYR A 129 12.39 -9.97 11.96
C TYR A 129 12.10 -9.85 13.45
N THR A 130 10.85 -9.60 13.86
CA THR A 130 10.47 -9.51 15.27
C THR A 130 9.17 -10.27 15.55
N ASP A 131 8.97 -10.67 16.81
CA ASP A 131 7.71 -11.26 17.26
C ASP A 131 6.65 -10.20 17.65
N HIS A 132 6.99 -8.92 17.55
CA HIS A 132 6.13 -7.80 17.91
C HIS A 132 5.37 -7.27 16.69
N THR A 133 4.15 -6.76 16.90
CA THR A 133 3.32 -6.20 15.84
C THR A 133 3.59 -4.71 15.61
N MET A 134 3.96 -3.96 16.65
CA MET A 134 4.12 -2.51 16.56
C MET A 134 5.31 -2.05 17.38
N LEU A 135 6.15 -1.21 16.76
CA LEU A 135 7.19 -0.46 17.44
C LEU A 135 6.89 1.03 17.35
N VAL A 136 7.21 1.77 18.39
CA VAL A 136 7.03 3.22 18.44
C VAL A 136 8.36 3.90 18.74
N GLY A 137 8.50 5.14 18.26
CA GLY A 137 9.68 5.96 18.48
C GLY A 137 10.08 6.06 19.95
N ASP A 138 11.37 6.30 20.16
CA ASP A 138 11.98 6.66 21.42
C ASP A 138 11.57 8.09 21.78
N GLN A 139 10.77 8.24 22.85
CA GLN A 139 10.45 9.55 23.42
C GLN A 139 11.53 10.04 24.36
#